data_AF-A0A7V4SKJ3-F1
#
_entry.id   AF-A0A7V4SKJ3-F1
#
_cell.length_a   1.000
_cell.length_b   1.000
_cell.length_c   1.000
_cell.angle_alpha   90.00
_cell.angle_beta   90.00
_cell.angle_gamma   90.00
#
_symmetry.space_group_name_H-M   'P 1'
#
loop_
_entity.id
_entity.type
_entity.pdbx_description
1 polymer ?
#
loop_
_entity_poly.entity_id
_entity_poly.type
_entity_poly.pdbx_seq_one_letter_code
_entity_poly.pdbx_strand_id
1 'polypeptide(L)' 'MPTIDPNLLPVDILRMALEREKEAYAFYTEAAGLVKIPATRDALLEMADEEKHHIQKIEEVLDRYFYQDN' A
#
# COMPACT_ATOMS: atom_id res chain seq x y z
N MET A 1 12.36 9.53 -8.41
CA MET A 1 12.41 8.62 -7.26
C MET A 1 12.76 9.44 -6.03
N PRO A 2 12.01 9.41 -4.93
CA PRO A 2 12.49 9.97 -3.67
C PRO A 2 13.74 9.20 -3.25
N THR A 3 14.77 9.91 -2.81
CA THR A 3 15.96 9.30 -2.22
C THR A 3 15.62 8.79 -0.84
N ILE A 4 15.95 7.53 -0.54
CA ILE A 4 15.88 7.04 0.84
C ILE A 4 17.03 7.71 1.60
N ASP A 5 16.70 8.63 2.50
CA ASP A 5 17.65 9.23 3.43
C ASP A 5 18.23 8.10 4.32
N PRO A 6 19.56 7.92 4.37
CA PRO A 6 20.18 6.89 5.20
C PRO A 6 19.94 7.08 6.71
N ASN A 7 19.41 8.23 7.15
CA ASN A 7 19.00 8.48 8.55
C ASN A 7 17.51 8.20 8.81
N LEU A 8 16.73 7.76 7.82
CA LEU A 8 15.34 7.36 8.04
C LEU A 8 15.27 6.16 8.98
N LEU A 9 14.42 6.26 10.00
CA LEU A 9 14.13 5.12 10.84
C LEU A 9 13.32 4.10 10.04
N PRO A 10 13.43 2.78 10.34
CA PRO A 10 12.62 1.76 9.69
C PRO A 10 11.11 2.06 9.71
N VAL A 11 10.63 2.65 10.81
CA VAL A 11 9.22 3.07 10.96
C VAL A 11 8.82 4.13 9.94
N ASP A 12 9.71 5.07 9.59
CA ASP A 12 9.40 6.12 8.62
C ASP A 12 9.29 5.54 7.21
N ILE A 13 10.16 4.58 6.88
CA ILE A 13 10.10 3.85 5.61
C ILE A 13 8.80 3.06 5.51
N LEU A 14 8.40 2.37 6.58
CA LEU A 14 7.14 1.62 6.63
C LEU A 14 5.92 2.53 6.50
N ARG A 15 5.93 3.72 7.11
CA ARG A 15 4.86 4.71 6.95
C ARG A 15 4.78 5.25 5.52
N MET A 16 5.93 5.52 4.90
CA MET A 16 5.98 5.93 3.49
C MET A 16 5.47 4.83 2.56
N ALA A 17 5.78 3.56 2.85
CA ALA A 17 5.27 2.42 2.10
C ALA A 17 3.75 2.31 2.28
N LEU A 18 3.24 2.40 3.51
CA LEU A 18 1.81 2.33 3.80
C LEU A 18 0.99 3.37 3.03
N GLU A 19 1.46 4.62 3.00
CA GLU A 19 0.77 5.67 2.25
C GLU A 19 0.80 5.41 0.74
N ARG A 20 1.90 4.88 0.20
CA ARG A 20 1.97 4.48 -1.20
C ARG A 20 1.00 3.36 -1.55
N GLU A 21 0.88 2.33 -0.71
CA GLU A 21 -0.06 1.24 -0.97
C GLU A 21 -1.51 1.72 -0.91
N LYS A 22 -1.83 2.67 -0.01
CA LYS A 22 -3.16 3.30 0.04
C LYS A 22 -3.46 4.11 -1.22
N GLU A 23 -2.49 4.88 -1.72
CA GLU A 23 -2.60 5.61 -2.98
C GLU A 23 -2.80 4.65 -4.17
N ALA A 24 -2.05 3.54 -4.22
CA ALA A 24 -2.18 2.52 -5.26
C ALA A 24 -3.54 1.80 -5.22
N TYR A 25 -4.00 1.43 -4.02
CA TYR A 25 -5.34 0.87 -3.82
C TYR A 25 -6.45 1.79 -4.35
N ALA A 26 -6.39 3.07 -3.98
CA ALA A 26 -7.35 4.06 -4.44
C ALA A 26 -7.29 4.21 -5.96
N PHE A 27 -6.09 4.30 -6.53
CA PHE A 27 -5.87 4.40 -7.97
C PHE A 27 -6.50 3.22 -8.73
N TYR A 28 -6.23 1.98 -8.33
CA TYR A 28 -6.77 0.81 -9.01
C TYR A 28 -8.29 0.69 -8.86
N THR A 29 -8.83 1.03 -7.68
CA THR A 29 -10.28 1.06 -7.44
C THR A 29 -10.98 2.09 -8.32
N GLU A 30 -10.44 3.31 -8.40
CA GLU A 30 -10.97 4.38 -9.25
C GLU A 30 -10.85 4.02 -10.74
N ALA A 31 -9.69 3.50 -11.17
CA ALA A 31 -9.47 3.07 -12.54
C ALA A 31 -10.47 1.96 -12.96
N ALA A 32 -10.74 1.00 -12.07
CA ALA A 32 -11.73 -0.05 -12.32
C ALA A 32 -13.14 0.52 -12.55
N GLY A 33 -13.50 1.60 -11.84
CA GLY A 33 -14.79 2.29 -12.03
C GLY A 33 -14.92 3.04 -13.36
N LEU A 34 -13.81 3.41 -14.00
CA LEU A 34 -13.80 4.15 -15.27
C LEU A 34 -13.77 3.24 -16.50
N VAL A 35 -13.32 1.99 -16.34
CA VAL A 35 -13.11 1.06 -17.45
C VAL A 35 -14.40 0.30 -17.81
N LYS A 36 -14.74 0.27 -19.11
CA LYS A 36 -15.93 -0.41 -19.63
C LYS A 36 -15.72 -1.89 -19.96
N ILE A 37 -14.47 -2.29 -20.17
CA ILE A 37 -14.11 -3.65 -20.57
C ILE A 37 -14.07 -4.53 -19.30
N PRO A 38 -14.93 -5.56 -19.18
CA PRO A 38 -15.03 -6.37 -17.96
C PRO A 38 -13.70 -6.98 -17.53
N ALA A 39 -12.97 -7.61 -18.46
CA ALA A 39 -11.68 -8.25 -18.16
C ALA A 39 -10.64 -7.28 -17.58
N THR A 40 -10.60 -6.04 -18.08
CA THR A 40 -9.67 -5.02 -17.59
C THR A 40 -10.10 -4.47 -16.22
N ARG A 41 -11.41 -4.30 -16.00
CA ARG A 41 -11.94 -3.94 -14.68
C ARG A 41 -11.60 -5.00 -13.65
N ASP A 42 -11.80 -6.27 -13.98
CA ASP A 42 -11.58 -7.37 -13.06
C ASP A 42 -10.08 -7.49 -12.70
N ALA A 43 -9.18 -7.30 -13.67
CA ALA A 43 -7.74 -7.21 -13.41
C ALA A 43 -7.37 -6.03 -12.51
N LEU A 44 -7.96 -4.85 -12.70
CA LEU A 44 -7.72 -3.69 -11.83
C LEU A 44 -8.22 -3.94 -10.39
N LEU A 45 -9.35 -4.63 -10.23
CA LEU A 45 -9.85 -5.02 -8.92
C LEU A 45 -8.95 -6.07 -8.24
N GLU A 46 -8.36 -6.99 -9.00
CA GLU A 46 -7.37 -7.94 -8.48
C GLU A 46 -6.12 -7.20 -7.96
N MET A 47 -5.59 -6.23 -8.72
CA MET A 47 -4.48 -5.38 -8.26
C MET A 47 -4.86 -4.61 -6.99
N ALA A 48 -6.07 -4.05 -6.91
CA ALA A 48 -6.54 -3.37 -5.69
C ALA A 48 -6.58 -4.32 -4.48
N ASP A 49 -7.01 -5.57 -4.65
CA ASP A 49 -7.04 -6.53 -3.55
C ASP A 49 -5.62 -6.94 -3.10
N GLU A 50 -4.66 -7.02 -4.02
CA GLU A 50 -3.25 -7.21 -3.68
C GLU A 50 -2.71 -6.07 -2.80
N GLU A 51 -2.98 -4.80 -3.15
CA GLU A 51 -2.52 -3.68 -2.34
C GLU A 51 -3.18 -3.64 -0.96
N LYS A 52 -4.42 -4.08 -0.85
CA LYS A 52 -5.09 -4.24 0.45
C LYS A 52 -4.35 -5.25 1.34
N HIS A 53 -3.85 -6.35 0.77
CA HIS A 53 -3.01 -7.29 1.51
C HIS A 53 -1.64 -6.71 1.88
N HIS A 54 -1.04 -5.87 1.04
CA HIS A 54 0.19 -5.17 1.36
C HIS A 54 -0.01 -4.18 2.52
N ILE A 55 -1.07 -3.39 2.50
CA ILE A 55 -1.47 -2.48 3.59
C ILE A 55 -1.55 -3.23 4.92
N GLN A 56 -2.32 -4.33 4.97
CA GLN A 56 -2.49 -5.14 6.18
C GLN A 56 -1.16 -5.65 6.72
N LYS A 57 -0.29 -6.17 5.85
CA LYS A 57 1.05 -6.65 6.26
C LYS A 57 1.91 -5.53 6.83
N ILE A 58 1.86 -4.33 6.25
CA ILE A 58 2.64 -3.20 6.73
C ILE A 58 2.11 -2.72 8.09
N GLU A 59 0.79 -2.65 8.27
CA GLU A 59 0.15 -2.32 9.55
C GLU A 59 0.53 -3.34 10.64
N GLU A 60 0.49 -4.64 10.35
CA GLU A 60 0.93 -5.69 11.28
C GLU A 60 2.41 -5.60 11.67
N VAL A 61 3.28 -5.14 10.76
CA VAL A 61 4.71 -4.92 11.06
C VAL A 61 4.88 -3.67 11.92
N LEU A 62 4.19 -2.59 11.60
CA LEU A 62 4.19 -1.35 12.38
C LEU A 62 3.72 -1.59 13.81
N ASP A 63 2.59 -2.27 13.99
CA ASP A 63 2.04 -2.61 15.30
C ASP A 63 3.07 -3.37 16.13
N ARG A 64 3.68 -4.43 15.57
CA ARG A 64 4.74 -5.20 16.23
C ARG A 64 5.93 -4.34 16.63
N TYR A 65 6.34 -3.39 15.79
CA TYR A 65 7.43 -2.47 16.11
C TYR A 65 7.10 -1.62 17.34
N PHE A 66 5.89 -1.07 17.41
CA PHE A 66 5.44 -0.29 18.58
C PHE A 66 5.24 -1.11 19.86
N TYR A 67 4.93 -2.41 19.76
CA TYR A 67 4.85 -3.31 20.91
C TYR A 67 6.22 -3.78 21.43
N GLN A 68 7.27 -3.76 20.61
CA GLN A 68 8.63 -4.12 21.04
C GLN A 68 9.38 -2.95 21.71
N ASP A 69 8.94 -1.71 21.47
CA ASP A 69 9.51 -0.49 22.07
C ASP A 69 8.84 -0.09 23.41
N ASN A 70 7.92 -0.90 23.95
CA ASN A 70 7.28 -0.76 25.27
C ASN A 70 7.68 -1.90 26.22
#